data_AF-Q4N0Q9-F1
#
_entry.id   AF-Q4N0Q9-F1
#
_cell.length_a   1.000
_cell.length_b   1.000
_cell.length_c   1.000
_cell.angle_alpha   90.00
_cell.angle_beta   90.00
_cell.angle_gamma   90.00
#
_symmetry.space_group_name_H-M   'P 1'
#
loop_
_entity.id
_entity.type
_entity.pdbx_description
1 polymer ?
#
loop_
_entity_poly.entity_id
_entity_poly.type
_entity_poly.pdbx_seq_one_letter_code
_entity_poly.pdbx_strand_id
1 'polypeptide(L)'
;MEVFTYLRRISSLQILSKFVLGMESYTPKLLKYVSLRALNLENQNKSNTKIQSEDLNKILKVVKSQILRVDSSEWTPSEVVSVMSFLASLESNLDEKITLFLTNKLRNLDQFNLYDMVQILKSQKKLKIPVDAQILLSHIRNNINALLKTCSVPNIYSLLNALLDHNLTLDLSTLVSIFQHLEDSNIVNQLNFKDITNLYNSVSRHVKLAKTEQDHHSEQDRELNLEHYHKVESFLKILYSNVLNLISSGEDDFEGVVDVIDSLVNSNSRHIDPDSYSELVQNSKTLFNRAKYHLKNNLHNNNSVNLTKGITPKHVKVLLRNMVALNWNDPELIQLVLSNYNETYTQWSLQGNVDILRAVVYFGIYTGFPIEKWMKCVNKFSKIMTPGYLNEIFILLAMYNSIHKCEDFIDFFIQSHLIGEDELMIGFLILLHTEESALNKLSLESLKKLNGLDFRLFSPNLYILSKDSKNVGKVVQELYDKFTFSHLNLNLVNFCKFVLK
;
A
#
# COMPACT_ATOMS: atom_id res chain seq x y z
N MET A 1 -24.66 9.53 -36.63
CA MET A 1 -24.30 8.11 -36.39
C MET A 1 -22.93 7.77 -37.00
N GLU A 2 -22.60 8.29 -38.19
CA GLU A 2 -21.33 8.08 -38.90
C GLU A 2 -20.07 8.52 -38.14
N VAL A 3 -20.11 9.67 -37.45
CA VAL A 3 -19.01 10.20 -36.61
C VAL A 3 -18.56 9.21 -35.52
N PHE A 4 -19.49 8.49 -34.90
CA PHE A 4 -19.17 7.53 -33.84
C PHE A 4 -18.58 6.24 -34.38
N THR A 5 -19.03 5.80 -35.56
CA THR A 5 -18.43 4.67 -36.29
C THR A 5 -17.00 5.00 -36.70
N TYR A 6 -16.73 6.24 -37.08
CA TYR A 6 -15.39 6.72 -37.41
C TYR A 6 -14.48 6.76 -36.18
N LEU A 7 -14.92 7.34 -35.07
CA LEU A 7 -14.16 7.39 -33.80
C LEU A 7 -13.70 6.00 -33.32
N ARG A 8 -14.56 4.98 -33.47
CA ARG A 8 -14.21 3.60 -33.11
C ARG A 8 -13.08 3.02 -33.96
N ARG A 9 -12.91 3.48 -35.21
CA ARG A 9 -11.90 2.99 -36.16
C ARG A 9 -10.55 3.72 -36.04
N ILE A 10 -10.49 4.87 -35.37
CA ILE A 10 -9.25 5.63 -35.20
C ILE A 10 -8.23 4.84 -34.39
N SER A 11 -7.10 4.45 -34.98
CA SER A 11 -6.10 3.56 -34.37
C SER A 11 -4.92 4.27 -33.71
N SER A 12 -4.83 5.60 -33.78
CA SER A 12 -3.71 6.35 -33.18
C SER A 12 -4.15 7.68 -32.57
N LEU A 13 -3.41 8.13 -31.53
CA LEU A 13 -3.64 9.43 -30.88
C LEU A 13 -3.46 10.60 -31.86
N GLN A 14 -2.52 10.50 -32.80
CA GLN A 14 -2.28 11.53 -33.80
C GLN A 14 -3.49 11.74 -34.72
N ILE A 15 -4.13 10.66 -35.17
CA ILE A 15 -5.34 10.75 -35.99
C ILE A 15 -6.50 11.29 -35.15
N LEU A 16 -6.64 10.84 -33.90
CA LEU A 16 -7.66 11.34 -32.99
C LEU A 16 -7.50 12.85 -32.73
N SER A 17 -6.27 13.31 -32.50
CA SER A 17 -5.92 14.72 -32.29
C SER A 17 -6.30 15.58 -33.50
N LYS A 18 -5.95 15.17 -34.72
CA LYS A 18 -6.36 15.86 -35.96
C LYS A 18 -7.88 15.87 -36.12
N PHE A 19 -8.53 14.73 -35.88
CA PHE A 19 -9.97 14.61 -35.97
C PHE A 19 -10.66 15.58 -35.01
N VAL A 20 -10.25 15.55 -33.73
CA VAL A 20 -10.80 16.43 -32.69
C VAL A 20 -10.61 17.89 -33.08
N LEU A 21 -9.42 18.33 -33.50
CA LEU A 21 -9.17 19.72 -33.89
C LEU A 21 -9.98 20.20 -35.10
N GLY A 22 -10.34 19.29 -36.02
CA GLY A 22 -11.11 19.60 -37.22
C GLY A 22 -12.62 19.59 -37.04
N MET A 23 -13.14 19.33 -35.83
CA MET A 23 -14.59 19.31 -35.60
C MET A 23 -15.16 20.72 -35.37
N GLU A 24 -16.25 21.03 -36.07
CA GLU A 24 -16.92 22.33 -36.00
C GLU A 24 -17.80 22.48 -34.75
N SER A 25 -18.39 21.39 -34.27
CA SER A 25 -19.29 21.39 -33.11
C SER A 25 -19.09 20.17 -32.21
N TYR A 26 -19.40 20.34 -30.93
CA TYR A 26 -19.30 19.29 -29.92
C TYR A 26 -20.63 19.07 -29.22
N THR A 27 -20.85 17.81 -28.83
CA THR A 27 -21.94 17.39 -27.94
C THR A 27 -21.33 16.65 -26.75
N PRO A 28 -22.04 16.52 -25.61
CA PRO A 28 -21.52 15.78 -24.45
C PRO A 28 -21.14 14.34 -24.81
N LYS A 29 -21.98 13.70 -25.62
CA LYS A 29 -21.75 12.35 -26.14
C LYS A 29 -20.45 12.21 -26.92
N LEU A 30 -20.17 13.18 -27.79
CA LEU A 30 -18.94 13.21 -28.57
C LEU A 30 -17.71 13.38 -27.67
N LEU A 31 -17.77 14.31 -26.70
CA LEU A 31 -16.69 14.52 -25.73
C LEU A 31 -16.42 13.25 -24.91
N LYS A 32 -17.47 12.52 -24.50
CA LYS A 32 -17.35 11.20 -23.86
C LYS A 32 -16.58 10.21 -24.74
N TYR A 33 -16.98 10.02 -26.00
CA TYR A 33 -16.33 9.02 -26.85
C TYR A 33 -14.89 9.39 -27.21
N VAL A 34 -14.60 10.68 -27.42
CA VAL A 34 -13.23 11.19 -27.61
C VAL A 34 -12.38 10.87 -26.39
N SER A 35 -12.88 11.19 -25.19
CA SER A 35 -12.21 10.94 -23.91
C SER A 35 -11.90 9.46 -23.69
N LEU A 36 -12.89 8.59 -23.89
CA LEU A 36 -12.72 7.14 -23.79
C LEU A 36 -11.74 6.58 -24.83
N ARG A 37 -11.80 7.07 -26.08
CA ARG A 37 -10.90 6.60 -27.13
C ARG A 37 -9.46 7.04 -26.88
N ALA A 38 -9.25 8.26 -26.39
CA ALA A 38 -7.93 8.77 -26.04
C ALA A 38 -7.25 7.90 -24.97
N LEU A 39 -7.94 7.61 -23.86
CA LEU A 39 -7.42 6.72 -22.80
C LEU A 39 -7.11 5.31 -23.31
N ASN A 40 -7.99 4.75 -24.15
CA ASN A 40 -7.77 3.41 -24.69
C ASN A 40 -6.53 3.36 -25.59
N LEU A 41 -6.32 4.37 -26.44
CA LEU A 41 -5.16 4.44 -27.32
C LEU A 41 -3.86 4.71 -26.57
N GLU A 42 -3.91 5.48 -25.48
CA GLU A 42 -2.78 5.69 -24.56
C GLU A 42 -2.40 4.37 -23.86
N ASN A 43 -3.37 3.65 -23.30
CA ASN A 43 -3.14 2.39 -22.59
C ASN A 43 -2.56 1.28 -23.48
N GLN A 44 -2.91 1.26 -24.77
CA GLN A 44 -2.41 0.28 -25.75
C GLN A 44 -0.96 0.52 -26.17
N ASN A 45 -0.44 1.76 -26.07
CA ASN A 45 0.82 2.15 -26.71
C ASN A 45 1.91 2.63 -25.73
N LYS A 46 2.05 2.00 -24.55
CA LYS A 46 3.01 2.37 -23.49
C LYS A 46 4.51 2.42 -23.88
N SER A 47 4.87 2.19 -25.15
CA SER A 47 6.25 2.08 -25.63
C SER A 47 6.85 3.35 -26.28
N ASN A 48 6.09 4.44 -26.50
CA ASN A 48 6.61 5.67 -27.15
C ASN A 48 6.12 6.98 -26.49
N THR A 49 6.81 7.44 -25.44
CA THR A 49 6.30 8.41 -24.46
C THR A 49 6.26 9.89 -24.89
N LYS A 50 7.13 10.35 -25.80
CA LYS A 50 7.27 11.80 -26.08
C LYS A 50 6.26 12.38 -27.08
N ILE A 51 5.94 11.67 -28.15
CA ILE A 51 5.01 12.15 -29.20
C ILE A 51 3.56 11.96 -28.76
N GLN A 52 3.29 10.89 -28.00
CA GLN A 52 1.95 10.59 -27.48
C GLN A 52 1.46 11.63 -26.49
N SER A 53 2.35 12.19 -25.67
CA SER A 53 1.97 13.23 -24.71
C SER A 53 1.55 14.54 -25.38
N GLU A 54 2.09 14.88 -26.55
CA GLU A 54 1.71 16.11 -27.26
C GLU A 54 0.30 16.03 -27.85
N ASP A 55 -0.04 14.93 -28.53
CA ASP A 55 -1.37 14.73 -29.11
C ASP A 55 -2.44 14.57 -28.04
N LEU A 56 -2.12 13.89 -26.94
CA LEU A 56 -2.99 13.77 -25.79
C LEU A 56 -3.25 15.14 -25.14
N ASN A 57 -2.23 16.00 -25.05
CA ASN A 57 -2.37 17.38 -24.58
C ASN A 57 -3.25 18.24 -25.51
N LYS A 58 -3.17 18.05 -26.84
CA LYS A 58 -4.06 18.72 -27.80
C LYS A 58 -5.52 18.32 -27.57
N ILE A 59 -5.78 17.01 -27.44
CA ILE A 59 -7.12 16.50 -27.15
C ILE A 59 -7.63 17.05 -25.81
N LEU A 60 -6.80 17.01 -24.76
CA LEU A 60 -7.14 17.55 -23.44
C LEU A 60 -7.54 19.03 -23.49
N LYS A 61 -6.77 19.87 -24.19
CA LYS A 61 -7.07 21.30 -24.37
C LYS A 61 -8.43 21.50 -25.02
N VAL A 62 -8.73 20.74 -26.07
CA VAL A 62 -10.01 20.83 -26.77
C VAL A 62 -11.14 20.40 -25.84
N VAL A 63 -11.04 19.23 -25.20
CA VAL A 63 -12.06 18.73 -24.27
C VAL A 63 -12.37 19.77 -23.19
N LYS A 64 -11.35 20.32 -22.51
CA LYS A 64 -11.54 21.38 -21.51
C LYS A 64 -12.28 22.59 -22.06
N SER A 65 -11.87 23.08 -23.22
CA SER A 65 -12.45 24.29 -23.83
C SER A 65 -13.92 24.13 -24.20
N GLN A 66 -14.38 22.88 -24.42
CA GLN A 66 -15.74 22.59 -24.85
C GLN A 66 -16.70 22.28 -23.69
N ILE A 67 -16.20 21.88 -22.50
CA ILE A 67 -17.06 21.53 -21.35
C ILE A 67 -18.08 22.63 -21.03
N LEU A 68 -17.64 23.89 -21.04
CA LEU A 68 -18.48 25.04 -20.70
C LEU A 68 -19.22 25.65 -21.91
N ARG A 69 -18.94 25.18 -23.14
CA ARG A 69 -19.55 25.70 -24.37
C ARG A 69 -20.76 24.89 -24.82
N VAL A 70 -20.75 23.59 -24.52
CA VAL A 70 -21.88 22.70 -24.75
C VAL A 70 -22.97 23.00 -23.71
N ASP A 71 -24.23 22.98 -24.13
CA ASP A 71 -25.35 23.27 -23.21
C ASP A 71 -25.28 22.34 -21.99
N SER A 72 -25.26 22.97 -20.82
CA SER A 72 -25.25 22.30 -19.54
C SER A 72 -26.40 21.31 -19.39
N SER A 73 -27.58 21.55 -19.98
CA SER A 73 -28.76 20.70 -19.81
C SER A 73 -28.61 19.33 -20.50
N GLU A 74 -27.80 19.24 -21.55
CA GLU A 74 -27.65 18.03 -22.39
C GLU A 74 -26.79 16.93 -21.76
N TRP A 75 -26.00 17.27 -20.72
CA TRP A 75 -25.05 16.35 -20.12
C TRP A 75 -25.72 15.26 -19.30
N THR A 76 -25.54 14.01 -19.72
CA THR A 76 -25.92 12.83 -18.95
C THR A 76 -24.85 12.44 -17.92
N PRO A 77 -25.21 11.74 -16.83
CA PRO A 77 -24.27 11.24 -15.82
C PRO A 77 -23.05 10.52 -16.41
N SER A 78 -23.29 9.57 -17.31
CA SER A 78 -22.23 8.77 -17.91
C SER A 78 -21.27 9.60 -18.79
N GLU A 79 -21.73 10.70 -19.38
CA GLU A 79 -20.89 11.63 -20.15
C GLU A 79 -20.02 12.49 -19.24
N VAL A 80 -20.61 13.03 -18.17
CA VAL A 80 -19.89 13.77 -17.13
C VAL A 80 -18.77 12.90 -16.56
N VAL A 81 -19.11 11.68 -16.13
CA VAL A 81 -18.16 10.73 -15.53
C VAL A 81 -17.04 10.35 -16.50
N SER A 82 -17.36 10.06 -17.77
CA SER A 82 -16.33 9.66 -18.75
C SER A 82 -15.32 10.79 -19.01
N VAL A 83 -15.80 12.03 -19.09
CA VAL A 83 -14.93 13.20 -19.25
C VAL A 83 -14.11 13.43 -17.97
N MET A 84 -14.72 13.31 -16.80
CA MET A 84 -14.00 13.39 -15.52
C MET A 84 -12.88 12.35 -15.42
N SER A 85 -13.13 11.08 -15.72
CA SER A 85 -12.11 10.02 -15.68
C SER A 85 -10.95 10.30 -16.64
N PHE A 86 -11.20 10.93 -17.80
CA PHE A 86 -10.16 11.36 -18.72
C PHE A 86 -9.33 12.51 -18.16
N LEU A 87 -9.96 13.57 -17.65
CA LEU A 87 -9.26 14.68 -17.01
C LEU A 87 -8.41 14.19 -15.83
N ALA A 88 -8.95 13.28 -15.03
CA ALA A 88 -8.28 12.72 -13.85
C ALA A 88 -7.09 11.84 -14.20
N SER A 89 -7.20 11.04 -15.26
CA SER A 89 -6.11 10.17 -15.74
C SER A 89 -4.89 10.98 -16.20
N LEU A 90 -5.10 12.18 -16.72
CA LEU A 90 -4.03 13.08 -17.17
C LEU A 90 -3.54 14.05 -16.09
N GLU A 91 -3.97 13.86 -14.83
CA GLU A 91 -3.61 14.71 -13.68
C GLU A 91 -3.76 16.21 -13.96
N SER A 92 -4.81 16.52 -14.72
CA SER A 92 -4.98 17.84 -15.28
C SER A 92 -5.57 18.81 -14.25
N ASN A 93 -4.89 19.91 -13.98
CA ASN A 93 -5.46 21.03 -13.21
C ASN A 93 -6.71 21.59 -13.89
N LEU A 94 -7.78 21.79 -13.12
CA LEU A 94 -9.04 22.34 -13.59
C LEU A 94 -9.17 23.80 -13.20
N ASP A 95 -9.68 24.60 -14.13
CA ASP A 95 -10.07 25.98 -13.88
C ASP A 95 -11.34 26.00 -13.01
N GLU A 96 -11.50 27.04 -12.19
CA GLU A 96 -12.60 27.15 -11.21
C GLU A 96 -13.99 26.94 -11.83
N LYS A 97 -14.22 27.47 -13.04
CA LYS A 97 -15.50 27.33 -13.75
C LYS A 97 -15.81 25.87 -14.13
N ILE A 98 -14.80 25.10 -14.54
CA ILE A 98 -14.98 23.68 -14.89
C ILE A 98 -15.23 22.89 -13.61
N THR A 99 -14.49 23.19 -12.53
CA THR A 99 -14.69 22.59 -11.21
C THR A 99 -16.12 22.82 -10.70
N LEU A 100 -16.62 24.06 -10.79
CA LEU A 100 -17.98 24.41 -10.39
C LEU A 100 -19.03 23.69 -11.24
N PHE A 101 -18.84 23.64 -12.56
CA PHE A 101 -19.72 22.91 -13.48
C PHE A 101 -19.84 21.43 -13.08
N LEU A 102 -18.69 20.75 -12.90
CA LEU A 102 -18.67 19.34 -12.53
C LEU A 102 -19.28 19.13 -11.13
N THR A 103 -18.95 19.98 -10.16
CA THR A 103 -19.53 19.93 -8.81
C THR A 103 -21.06 20.02 -8.86
N ASN A 104 -21.61 20.96 -9.64
CA ASN A 104 -23.05 21.12 -9.78
C ASN A 104 -23.70 19.89 -10.44
N LYS A 105 -23.03 19.26 -11.41
CA LYS A 105 -23.51 18.03 -12.06
C LYS A 105 -23.53 16.82 -11.13
N LEU A 106 -22.67 16.80 -10.11
CA LEU A 106 -22.61 15.72 -9.11
C LEU A 106 -23.56 15.92 -7.93
N ARG A 107 -24.24 17.07 -7.81
CA ARG A 107 -25.19 17.32 -6.70
C ARG A 107 -26.44 16.44 -6.76
N ASN A 108 -26.89 16.06 -7.95
CA ASN A 108 -28.03 15.18 -8.13
C ASN A 108 -27.55 13.80 -8.56
N LEU A 109 -27.46 12.88 -7.60
CA LEU A 109 -26.96 11.53 -7.83
C LEU A 109 -28.04 10.56 -8.35
N ASP A 110 -29.31 10.97 -8.46
CA ASP A 110 -30.44 10.07 -8.73
C ASP A 110 -30.34 9.32 -10.06
N GLN A 111 -29.57 9.85 -11.01
CA GLN A 111 -29.38 9.26 -12.33
C GLN A 111 -28.06 8.49 -12.47
N PHE A 112 -27.25 8.42 -11.42
CA PHE A 112 -25.94 7.75 -11.45
C PHE A 112 -26.11 6.29 -11.02
N ASN A 113 -25.52 5.37 -11.79
CA ASN A 113 -25.44 3.97 -11.40
C ASN A 113 -24.17 3.71 -10.54
N LEU A 114 -24.01 2.49 -10.03
CA LEU A 114 -22.86 2.12 -9.20
C LEU A 114 -21.51 2.28 -9.91
N TYR A 115 -21.45 1.99 -11.22
CA TYR A 115 -20.22 2.19 -11.99
C TYR A 115 -19.85 3.68 -12.05
N ASP A 116 -20.83 4.55 -12.31
CA ASP A 116 -20.59 5.98 -12.39
C ASP A 116 -20.10 6.52 -11.03
N MET A 117 -20.68 6.06 -9.90
CA MET A 117 -20.22 6.43 -8.55
C MET A 117 -18.78 6.00 -8.27
N VAL A 118 -18.39 4.79 -8.67
CA VAL A 118 -16.99 4.32 -8.57
C VAL A 118 -16.04 5.26 -9.30
N GLN A 119 -16.40 5.66 -10.52
CA GLN A 119 -15.57 6.54 -11.33
C GLN A 119 -15.51 7.97 -10.78
N ILE A 120 -16.62 8.47 -10.21
CA ILE A 120 -16.65 9.74 -9.49
C ILE A 120 -15.66 9.70 -8.33
N LEU A 121 -15.75 8.69 -7.44
CA LEU A 121 -14.85 8.51 -6.31
C LEU A 121 -13.38 8.46 -6.77
N LYS A 122 -13.06 7.71 -7.82
CA LYS A 122 -11.70 7.64 -8.37
C LYS A 122 -11.20 8.97 -8.94
N SER A 123 -12.08 9.75 -9.56
CA SER A 123 -11.71 10.98 -10.28
C SER A 123 -11.65 12.20 -9.38
N GLN A 124 -12.54 12.30 -8.38
CA GLN A 124 -12.69 13.48 -7.53
C GLN A 124 -11.39 13.87 -6.81
N LYS A 125 -10.65 12.88 -6.29
CA LYS A 125 -9.42 13.11 -5.50
C LYS A 125 -8.31 13.70 -6.36
N LYS A 126 -8.18 13.23 -7.60
CA LYS A 126 -7.19 13.73 -8.57
C LYS A 126 -7.55 15.12 -9.07
N LEU A 127 -8.83 15.37 -9.29
CA LEU A 127 -9.34 16.63 -9.83
C LEU A 127 -9.65 17.69 -8.77
N LYS A 128 -9.56 17.33 -7.48
CA LYS A 128 -9.94 18.17 -6.33
C LYS A 128 -11.38 18.69 -6.42
N ILE A 129 -12.29 17.85 -6.93
CA ILE A 129 -13.72 18.16 -7.00
C ILE A 129 -14.36 17.70 -5.69
N PRO A 130 -15.06 18.58 -4.94
CA PRO A 130 -15.75 18.17 -3.72
C PRO A 130 -16.98 17.32 -4.08
N VAL A 131 -17.12 16.16 -3.44
CA VAL A 131 -18.35 15.36 -3.44
C VAL A 131 -18.79 15.22 -2.00
N ASP A 132 -20.07 15.50 -1.76
CA ASP A 132 -20.67 15.32 -0.44
C ASP A 132 -20.86 13.83 -0.16
N ALA A 133 -20.06 13.32 0.78
CA ALA A 133 -20.10 11.91 1.18
C ALA A 133 -21.45 11.51 1.77
N GLN A 134 -22.15 12.40 2.48
CA GLN A 134 -23.46 12.08 3.06
C GLN A 134 -24.52 11.93 1.97
N ILE A 135 -24.49 12.78 0.94
CA ILE A 135 -25.39 12.67 -0.21
C ILE A 135 -25.12 11.37 -0.97
N LEU A 136 -23.84 11.03 -1.18
CA LEU A 136 -23.46 9.77 -1.85
C LEU A 136 -23.93 8.54 -1.07
N LEU A 137 -23.63 8.47 0.23
CA LEU A 137 -24.01 7.33 1.07
C LEU A 137 -25.53 7.19 1.21
N SER A 138 -26.24 8.30 1.38
CA SER A 138 -27.71 8.28 1.47
C SER A 138 -28.36 7.86 0.15
N HIS A 139 -27.83 8.31 -0.99
CA HIS A 139 -28.30 7.85 -2.29
C HIS A 139 -28.08 6.35 -2.48
N ILE A 140 -26.90 5.82 -2.14
CA ILE A 140 -26.61 4.37 -2.20
C ILE A 140 -27.61 3.61 -1.31
N ARG A 141 -27.73 4.00 -0.03
CA ARG A 141 -28.63 3.35 0.93
C ARG A 141 -30.08 3.31 0.44
N ASN A 142 -30.60 4.45 0.00
CA ASN A 142 -32.02 4.57 -0.37
C ASN A 142 -32.35 3.87 -1.70
N ASN A 143 -31.36 3.66 -2.58
CA ASN A 143 -31.57 3.10 -3.92
C ASN A 143 -30.88 1.76 -4.16
N ILE A 144 -30.30 1.12 -3.13
CA ILE A 144 -29.41 -0.04 -3.28
C ILE A 144 -30.05 -1.17 -4.10
N ASN A 145 -31.33 -1.48 -3.83
CA ASN A 145 -32.05 -2.55 -4.52
C ASN A 145 -32.21 -2.29 -6.03
N ALA A 146 -32.43 -1.03 -6.44
CA ALA A 146 -32.52 -0.67 -7.85
C ALA A 146 -31.14 -0.67 -8.51
N LEU A 147 -30.15 -0.12 -7.80
CA LEU A 147 -28.75 -0.03 -8.24
C LEU A 147 -28.15 -1.42 -8.52
N LEU A 148 -28.43 -2.40 -7.66
CA LEU A 148 -27.91 -3.77 -7.79
C LEU A 148 -28.48 -4.55 -8.98
N LYS A 149 -29.76 -4.36 -9.34
CA LYS A 149 -30.40 -5.06 -10.46
C LYS A 149 -29.70 -4.89 -11.81
N THR A 150 -29.00 -3.77 -11.99
CA THR A 150 -28.29 -3.44 -13.24
C THR A 150 -26.76 -3.55 -13.12
N CYS A 151 -26.27 -4.00 -11.98
CA CYS A 151 -24.86 -3.95 -11.63
C CYS A 151 -24.19 -5.31 -11.78
N SER A 152 -22.96 -5.31 -12.30
CA SER A 152 -22.10 -6.49 -12.26
C SER A 152 -21.41 -6.59 -10.89
N VAL A 153 -21.03 -7.80 -10.47
CA VAL A 153 -20.25 -8.02 -9.23
C VAL A 153 -18.95 -7.21 -9.20
N PRO A 154 -18.20 -7.07 -10.31
CA PRO A 154 -17.05 -6.18 -10.35
C PRO A 154 -17.29 -4.74 -9.95
N ASN A 155 -18.46 -4.21 -10.30
CA ASN A 155 -18.82 -2.86 -9.92
C ASN A 155 -19.19 -2.78 -8.42
N ILE A 156 -19.75 -3.84 -7.83
CA ILE A 156 -20.05 -3.93 -6.40
C ILE A 156 -18.75 -3.87 -5.58
N TYR A 157 -17.80 -4.80 -5.79
CA TYR A 157 -16.55 -4.78 -5.02
C TYR A 157 -15.68 -3.55 -5.35
N SER A 158 -15.79 -2.99 -6.55
CA SER A 158 -15.11 -1.73 -6.90
C SER A 158 -15.69 -0.55 -6.13
N LEU A 159 -17.00 -0.51 -5.90
CA LEU A 159 -17.65 0.51 -5.08
C LEU A 159 -17.21 0.40 -3.63
N LEU A 160 -17.29 -0.81 -3.07
CA LEU A 160 -16.87 -1.07 -1.69
C LEU A 160 -15.42 -0.64 -1.45
N ASN A 161 -14.50 -0.98 -2.35
CA ASN A 161 -13.11 -0.54 -2.27
C ASN A 161 -12.95 0.98 -2.46
N ALA A 162 -13.65 1.59 -3.42
CA ALA A 162 -13.55 3.02 -3.67
C ALA A 162 -14.05 3.87 -2.49
N LEU A 163 -15.06 3.41 -1.77
CA LEU A 163 -15.53 4.04 -0.53
C LEU A 163 -14.45 3.99 0.55
N LEU A 164 -13.82 2.83 0.75
CA LEU A 164 -12.74 2.66 1.74
C LEU A 164 -11.51 3.51 1.43
N ASP A 165 -11.17 3.71 0.16
CA ASP A 165 -10.07 4.59 -0.26
C ASP A 165 -10.32 6.07 0.08
N HIS A 166 -11.59 6.42 0.41
CA HIS A 166 -12.04 7.72 0.88
C HIS A 166 -12.41 7.72 2.37
N ASN A 167 -12.06 6.66 3.11
CA ASN A 167 -12.46 6.48 4.51
C ASN A 167 -13.98 6.53 4.72
N LEU A 168 -14.76 6.04 3.75
CA LEU A 168 -16.22 5.93 3.84
C LEU A 168 -16.62 4.47 4.01
N THR A 169 -17.59 4.24 4.89
CA THR A 169 -18.19 2.93 5.16
C THR A 169 -19.67 2.96 4.79
N LEU A 170 -20.18 1.81 4.31
CA LEU A 170 -21.61 1.61 4.21
C LEU A 170 -22.15 1.17 5.56
N ASP A 171 -23.37 1.57 5.89
CA ASP A 171 -24.05 1.03 7.06
C ASP A 171 -24.33 -0.47 6.88
N LEU A 172 -24.43 -1.19 8.00
CA LEU A 172 -24.61 -2.64 8.01
C LEU A 172 -25.88 -3.09 7.27
N SER A 173 -26.97 -2.31 7.30
CA SER A 173 -28.21 -2.67 6.61
C SER A 173 -28.06 -2.62 5.08
N THR A 174 -27.31 -1.63 4.57
CA THR A 174 -26.95 -1.54 3.16
C THR A 174 -26.06 -2.71 2.74
N LEU A 175 -25.08 -3.09 3.57
CA LEU A 175 -24.23 -4.26 3.31
C LEU A 175 -25.04 -5.57 3.27
N VAL A 176 -25.96 -5.77 4.22
CA VAL A 176 -26.88 -6.93 4.22
C VAL A 176 -27.72 -6.95 2.94
N SER A 177 -28.21 -5.80 2.47
CA SER A 177 -28.97 -5.73 1.21
C SER A 177 -28.14 -6.13 -0.01
N ILE A 178 -26.86 -5.76 -0.05
CA ILE A 178 -25.91 -6.21 -1.08
C ILE A 178 -25.74 -7.73 -1.03
N PHE A 179 -25.57 -8.30 0.16
CA PHE A 179 -25.34 -9.74 0.31
C PHE A 179 -26.56 -10.56 -0.01
N GLN A 180 -27.75 -10.14 0.45
CA GLN A 180 -29.01 -10.79 0.12
C GLN A 180 -29.20 -10.85 -1.40
N HIS A 181 -28.90 -9.77 -2.12
CA HIS A 181 -28.98 -9.77 -3.58
C HIS A 181 -28.04 -10.80 -4.25
N LEU A 182 -26.80 -10.93 -3.73
CA LEU A 182 -25.81 -11.87 -4.25
C LEU A 182 -26.19 -13.34 -3.96
N GLU A 183 -26.79 -13.60 -2.80
CA GLU A 183 -27.30 -14.92 -2.40
C GLU A 183 -28.56 -15.30 -3.18
N ASP A 184 -29.58 -14.44 -3.20
CA ASP A 184 -30.88 -14.68 -3.87
C ASP A 184 -30.70 -14.95 -5.37
N SER A 185 -29.73 -14.28 -5.98
CA SER A 185 -29.42 -14.41 -7.41
C SER A 185 -28.50 -15.60 -7.71
N ASN A 186 -28.07 -16.35 -6.69
CA ASN A 186 -27.11 -17.45 -6.77
C ASN A 186 -25.82 -17.08 -7.55
N ILE A 187 -25.42 -15.81 -7.47
CA ILE A 187 -24.30 -15.28 -8.26
C ILE A 187 -22.96 -15.76 -7.68
N VAL A 188 -22.87 -15.85 -6.34
CA VAL A 188 -21.64 -16.20 -5.62
C VAL A 188 -21.03 -17.51 -6.13
N ASN A 189 -21.86 -18.52 -6.37
CA ASN A 189 -21.42 -19.85 -6.84
C ASN A 189 -20.93 -19.87 -8.29
N GLN A 190 -21.13 -18.79 -9.04
CA GLN A 190 -20.72 -18.64 -10.45
C GLN A 190 -19.49 -17.75 -10.61
N LEU A 191 -18.98 -17.17 -9.51
CA LEU A 191 -17.83 -16.27 -9.56
C LEU A 191 -16.54 -17.08 -9.77
N ASN A 192 -15.68 -16.55 -10.63
CA ASN A 192 -14.31 -17.04 -10.74
C ASN A 192 -13.48 -16.64 -9.50
N PHE A 193 -12.29 -17.23 -9.37
CA PHE A 193 -11.40 -16.99 -8.23
C PHE A 193 -11.07 -15.50 -8.01
N LYS A 194 -10.86 -14.74 -9.08
CA LYS A 194 -10.53 -13.32 -8.99
C LYS A 194 -11.71 -12.50 -8.44
N ASP A 195 -12.92 -12.75 -8.92
CA ASP A 195 -14.08 -11.99 -8.49
C ASP A 195 -14.47 -12.33 -7.05
N ILE A 196 -14.39 -13.60 -6.64
CA ILE A 196 -14.70 -14.00 -5.26
C ILE A 196 -13.68 -13.44 -4.25
N THR A 197 -12.39 -13.44 -4.59
CA THR A 197 -11.33 -12.91 -3.70
C THR A 197 -11.38 -11.39 -3.59
N ASN A 198 -11.68 -10.68 -4.68
CA ASN A 198 -11.92 -9.23 -4.64
C ASN A 198 -13.16 -8.87 -3.80
N LEU A 199 -14.25 -9.65 -3.96
CA LEU A 199 -15.44 -9.47 -3.17
C LEU A 199 -15.15 -9.73 -1.68
N TYR A 200 -14.52 -10.85 -1.35
CA TYR A 200 -14.11 -11.21 0.02
C TYR A 200 -13.26 -10.12 0.67
N ASN A 201 -12.22 -9.66 -0.01
CA ASN A 201 -11.35 -8.60 0.47
C ASN A 201 -12.13 -7.29 0.74
N SER A 202 -12.93 -6.86 -0.23
CA SER A 202 -13.71 -5.63 -0.10
C SER A 202 -14.69 -5.69 1.08
N VAL A 203 -15.38 -6.81 1.27
CA VAL A 203 -16.33 -6.99 2.37
C VAL A 203 -15.61 -7.04 3.72
N SER A 204 -14.54 -7.84 3.83
CA SER A 204 -13.80 -8.02 5.10
C SER A 204 -13.32 -6.70 5.71
N ARG A 205 -12.94 -5.74 4.87
CA ARG A 205 -12.49 -4.40 5.29
C ARG A 205 -13.64 -3.55 5.83
N HIS A 206 -14.84 -3.65 5.26
CA HIS A 206 -16.03 -2.99 5.80
C HIS A 206 -16.47 -3.62 7.13
N VAL A 207 -16.42 -4.96 7.26
CA VAL A 207 -16.72 -5.66 8.53
C VAL A 207 -15.78 -5.24 9.64
N LYS A 208 -14.48 -5.16 9.34
CA LYS A 208 -13.47 -4.66 10.27
C LYS A 208 -13.85 -3.29 10.83
N LEU A 209 -14.28 -2.36 9.98
CA LEU A 209 -14.65 -1.01 10.41
C LEU A 209 -15.95 -1.00 11.22
N ALA A 210 -16.97 -1.75 10.77
CA ALA A 210 -18.22 -1.89 11.51
C ALA A 210 -18.00 -2.44 12.93
N LYS A 211 -17.11 -3.44 13.10
CA LYS A 211 -16.74 -3.98 14.42
C LYS A 211 -16.12 -2.92 15.34
N THR A 212 -15.49 -1.88 14.78
CA THR A 212 -14.83 -0.81 15.55
C THR A 212 -15.75 0.34 15.89
N GLU A 213 -16.89 0.48 15.21
CA GLU A 213 -17.89 1.53 15.44
C GLU A 213 -18.98 1.09 16.44
N GLN A 214 -19.09 -0.21 16.73
CA GLN A 214 -20.08 -0.79 17.66
C GLN A 214 -19.97 -0.29 19.12
N ASP A 215 -18.82 0.25 19.53
CA ASP A 215 -18.60 0.75 20.90
C ASP A 215 -19.38 2.05 21.22
N HIS A 216 -20.05 2.67 20.25
CA HIS A 216 -20.65 4.01 20.38
C HIS A 216 -22.18 4.11 20.20
N HIS A 217 -22.92 2.98 20.10
CA HIS A 217 -24.37 3.01 19.86
C HIS A 217 -25.24 2.75 21.11
N SER A 218 -26.51 3.22 21.07
CA SER A 218 -27.55 3.04 22.10
C SER A 218 -28.01 1.57 22.20
N GLU A 219 -28.56 1.12 23.34
CA GLU A 219 -28.88 -0.30 23.59
C GLU A 219 -29.84 -0.94 22.57
N GLN A 220 -30.86 -0.24 22.08
CA GLN A 220 -31.78 -0.77 21.06
C GLN A 220 -31.16 -0.80 19.65
N ASP A 221 -30.33 0.19 19.32
CA ASP A 221 -29.57 0.17 18.06
C ASP A 221 -28.53 -0.97 18.06
N ARG A 222 -28.08 -1.43 19.25
CA ARG A 222 -27.12 -2.54 19.36
C ARG A 222 -27.70 -3.87 18.92
N GLU A 223 -28.93 -4.23 19.27
CA GLU A 223 -29.50 -5.55 18.92
C GLU A 223 -29.70 -5.71 17.40
N LEU A 224 -30.30 -4.72 16.73
CA LEU A 224 -30.50 -4.76 15.27
C LEU A 224 -29.15 -4.71 14.53
N ASN A 225 -28.20 -3.90 15.00
CA ASN A 225 -26.86 -3.86 14.42
C ASN A 225 -26.09 -5.16 14.66
N LEU A 226 -26.33 -5.85 15.77
CA LEU A 226 -25.76 -7.17 16.05
C LEU A 226 -26.32 -8.23 15.10
N GLU A 227 -27.63 -8.23 14.85
CA GLU A 227 -28.24 -9.13 13.86
C GLU A 227 -27.66 -8.91 12.47
N HIS A 228 -27.59 -7.64 12.01
CA HIS A 228 -26.99 -7.33 10.71
C HIS A 228 -25.51 -7.73 10.67
N TYR A 229 -24.77 -7.48 11.73
CA TYR A 229 -23.37 -7.88 11.84
C TYR A 229 -23.20 -9.40 11.70
N HIS A 230 -24.01 -10.21 12.40
CA HIS A 230 -23.97 -11.66 12.28
C HIS A 230 -24.34 -12.15 10.87
N LYS A 231 -25.29 -11.51 10.18
CA LYS A 231 -25.59 -11.81 8.77
C LYS A 231 -24.39 -11.55 7.88
N VAL A 232 -23.72 -10.43 8.07
CA VAL A 232 -22.52 -10.06 7.31
C VAL A 232 -21.35 -11.03 7.59
N GLU A 233 -21.14 -11.43 8.85
CA GLU A 233 -20.13 -12.45 9.20
C GLU A 233 -20.44 -13.81 8.59
N SER A 234 -21.71 -14.23 8.59
CA SER A 234 -22.16 -15.45 7.92
C SER A 234 -21.84 -15.43 6.43
N PHE A 235 -22.10 -14.31 5.76
CA PHE A 235 -21.77 -14.13 4.35
C PHE A 235 -20.25 -14.21 4.10
N LEU A 236 -19.42 -13.62 4.97
CA LEU A 236 -17.97 -13.77 4.88
C LEU A 236 -17.53 -15.24 4.95
N LYS A 237 -18.15 -16.05 5.81
CA LYS A 237 -17.89 -17.51 5.90
C LYS A 237 -18.30 -18.23 4.62
N ILE A 238 -19.40 -17.84 3.98
CA ILE A 238 -19.83 -18.38 2.67
C ILE A 238 -18.83 -18.03 1.58
N LEU A 239 -18.40 -16.77 1.48
CA LEU A 239 -17.38 -16.33 0.52
C LEU A 239 -16.06 -17.10 0.73
N TYR A 240 -15.63 -17.23 1.99
CA TYR A 240 -14.43 -17.98 2.34
C TYR A 240 -14.51 -19.46 1.93
N SER A 241 -15.65 -20.10 2.15
CA SER A 241 -15.88 -21.49 1.74
C SER A 241 -15.78 -21.65 0.21
N ASN A 242 -16.33 -20.69 -0.55
CA ASN A 242 -16.20 -20.68 -2.01
C ASN A 242 -14.75 -20.48 -2.49
N VAL A 243 -13.99 -19.61 -1.83
CA VAL A 243 -12.55 -19.45 -2.07
C VAL A 243 -11.82 -20.80 -1.90
N LEU A 244 -12.08 -21.51 -0.81
CA LEU A 244 -11.46 -22.82 -0.55
C LEU A 244 -11.84 -23.89 -1.58
N ASN A 245 -13.07 -23.87 -2.08
CA ASN A 245 -13.51 -24.77 -3.14
C ASN A 245 -12.74 -24.52 -4.44
N LEU A 246 -12.55 -23.26 -4.82
CA LEU A 246 -11.80 -22.89 -6.04
C LEU A 246 -10.29 -23.15 -5.92
N ILE A 247 -9.72 -23.00 -4.73
CA ILE A 247 -8.33 -23.44 -4.46
C ILE A 247 -8.20 -24.96 -4.66
N SER A 248 -9.22 -25.71 -4.23
CA SER A 248 -9.25 -27.16 -4.36
C SER A 248 -9.43 -27.63 -5.82
N SER A 249 -10.10 -26.84 -6.66
CA SER A 249 -10.20 -27.08 -8.11
C SER A 249 -8.96 -26.63 -8.90
N GLY A 250 -8.04 -25.90 -8.27
CA GLY A 250 -6.80 -25.41 -8.88
C GLY A 250 -6.99 -24.21 -9.82
N GLU A 251 -8.11 -23.50 -9.70
CA GLU A 251 -8.42 -22.28 -10.48
C GLU A 251 -7.85 -21.00 -9.85
N ASP A 252 -7.06 -21.14 -8.80
CA ASP A 252 -6.55 -20.03 -7.99
C ASP A 252 -5.21 -19.45 -8.50
N ASP A 253 -4.94 -18.22 -8.08
CA ASP A 253 -3.68 -17.52 -8.31
C ASP A 253 -3.05 -17.02 -7.01
N PHE A 254 -1.75 -16.68 -7.06
CA PHE A 254 -1.01 -16.24 -5.89
C PHE A 254 -1.53 -14.92 -5.29
N GLU A 255 -1.97 -13.99 -6.13
CA GLU A 255 -2.48 -12.68 -5.69
C GLU A 255 -3.75 -12.84 -4.85
N GLY A 256 -4.75 -13.54 -5.37
CA GLY A 256 -6.00 -13.78 -4.67
C GLY A 256 -5.82 -14.59 -3.39
N VAL A 257 -4.93 -15.60 -3.38
CA VAL A 257 -4.61 -16.34 -2.14
C VAL A 257 -4.03 -15.41 -1.07
N VAL A 258 -3.07 -14.56 -1.44
CA VAL A 258 -2.45 -13.61 -0.50
C VAL A 258 -3.44 -12.54 -0.02
N ASP A 259 -4.30 -12.04 -0.91
CA ASP A 259 -5.32 -11.05 -0.56
C ASP A 259 -6.34 -11.62 0.44
N VAL A 260 -6.70 -12.90 0.33
CA VAL A 260 -7.57 -13.59 1.30
C VAL A 260 -6.85 -13.76 2.65
N ILE A 261 -5.55 -14.13 2.65
CA ILE A 261 -4.74 -14.18 3.89
C ILE A 261 -4.76 -12.81 4.57
N ASP A 262 -4.48 -11.75 3.82
CA ASP A 262 -4.45 -10.38 4.37
C ASP A 262 -5.80 -9.98 4.95
N SER A 263 -6.88 -10.33 4.26
CA SER A 263 -8.25 -10.05 4.67
C SER A 263 -8.63 -10.77 5.97
N LEU A 264 -8.30 -12.07 6.08
CA LEU A 264 -8.52 -12.88 7.29
C LEU A 264 -7.77 -12.32 8.49
N VAL A 265 -6.47 -12.04 8.35
CA VAL A 265 -5.65 -11.53 9.45
C VAL A 265 -6.12 -10.14 9.86
N ASN A 266 -6.36 -9.25 8.90
CA ASN A 266 -6.74 -7.87 9.21
C ASN A 266 -8.12 -7.75 9.84
N SER A 267 -9.10 -8.56 9.42
CA SER A 267 -10.46 -8.54 10.00
C SER A 267 -10.49 -9.05 11.43
N ASN A 268 -9.57 -9.95 11.81
CA ASN A 268 -9.52 -10.54 13.14
C ASN A 268 -8.53 -9.86 14.11
N SER A 269 -7.68 -8.93 13.65
CA SER A 269 -6.57 -8.32 14.41
C SER A 269 -6.87 -7.53 15.71
N ARG A 270 -8.10 -7.49 16.25
CA ARG A 270 -8.42 -6.77 17.50
C ARG A 270 -8.95 -7.73 18.58
N HIS A 271 -8.28 -7.73 19.74
CA HIS A 271 -8.59 -8.51 20.95
C HIS A 271 -9.06 -9.94 20.65
N ILE A 272 -8.12 -10.74 20.18
CA ILE A 272 -8.36 -12.15 19.91
C ILE A 272 -8.17 -12.90 21.23
N ASP A 273 -9.24 -13.49 21.75
CA ASP A 273 -9.12 -14.52 22.77
C ASP A 273 -8.37 -15.75 22.20
N PRO A 274 -7.80 -16.62 23.05
CA PRO A 274 -7.01 -17.76 22.56
C PRO A 274 -7.75 -18.68 21.57
N ASP A 275 -9.06 -18.84 21.73
CA ASP A 275 -9.88 -19.72 20.89
C ASP A 275 -10.07 -19.14 19.48
N SER A 276 -10.39 -17.84 19.40
CA SER A 276 -10.49 -17.09 18.15
C SER A 276 -9.14 -17.03 17.41
N TYR A 277 -8.02 -17.04 18.14
CA TYR A 277 -6.68 -17.06 17.53
C TYR A 277 -6.38 -18.43 16.91
N SER A 278 -6.72 -19.50 17.63
CA SER A 278 -6.60 -20.87 17.15
C SER A 278 -7.44 -21.08 15.87
N GLU A 279 -8.68 -20.58 15.85
CA GLU A 279 -9.54 -20.64 14.67
C GLU A 279 -8.94 -19.87 13.49
N LEU A 280 -8.41 -18.67 13.71
CA LEU A 280 -7.75 -17.87 12.68
C LEU A 280 -6.54 -18.58 12.06
N VAL A 281 -5.68 -19.17 12.90
CA VAL A 281 -4.50 -19.94 12.47
C VAL A 281 -4.94 -21.17 11.67
N GLN A 282 -5.95 -21.89 12.16
CA GLN A 282 -6.47 -23.08 11.50
C GLN A 282 -7.09 -22.75 10.13
N ASN A 283 -7.87 -21.67 10.05
CA ASN A 283 -8.45 -21.18 8.81
C ASN A 283 -7.35 -20.77 7.82
N SER A 284 -6.28 -20.11 8.29
CA SER A 284 -5.21 -19.63 7.40
C SER A 284 -4.31 -20.74 6.83
N LYS A 285 -4.32 -21.94 7.43
CA LYS A 285 -3.42 -23.06 7.07
C LYS A 285 -3.49 -23.46 5.60
N THR A 286 -4.70 -23.61 5.06
CA THR A 286 -4.88 -24.00 3.66
C THR A 286 -4.31 -22.96 2.70
N LEU A 287 -4.52 -21.67 3.01
CA LEU A 287 -4.03 -20.56 2.21
C LEU A 287 -2.50 -20.43 2.23
N PHE A 288 -1.87 -20.53 3.41
CA PHE A 288 -0.41 -20.51 3.50
C PHE A 288 0.24 -21.68 2.75
N ASN A 289 -0.33 -22.88 2.88
CA ASN A 289 0.13 -24.03 2.11
C ASN A 289 -0.03 -23.81 0.60
N ARG A 290 -1.11 -23.15 0.16
CA ARG A 290 -1.33 -22.82 -1.24
C ARG A 290 -0.37 -21.73 -1.75
N ALA A 291 -0.12 -20.70 -0.96
CA ALA A 291 0.88 -19.67 -1.26
C ALA A 291 2.28 -20.28 -1.40
N LYS A 292 2.63 -21.22 -0.52
CA LYS A 292 3.86 -22.01 -0.60
C LYS A 292 3.96 -22.80 -1.90
N TYR A 293 2.88 -23.48 -2.29
CA TYR A 293 2.81 -24.23 -3.56
C TYR A 293 3.09 -23.34 -4.77
N HIS A 294 2.46 -22.17 -4.84
CA HIS A 294 2.68 -21.19 -5.93
C HIS A 294 4.13 -20.71 -6.00
N LEU A 295 4.72 -20.35 -4.85
CA LEU A 295 6.13 -19.93 -4.80
C LEU A 295 7.09 -21.05 -5.23
N LYS A 296 6.85 -22.27 -4.77
CA LYS A 296 7.67 -23.45 -5.12
C LYS A 296 7.62 -23.77 -6.61
N ASN A 297 6.42 -23.75 -7.20
CA ASN A 297 6.26 -24.02 -8.63
C ASN A 297 6.88 -22.93 -9.53
N ASN A 298 6.88 -21.68 -9.07
CA ASN A 298 7.51 -20.59 -9.81
C ASN A 298 9.02 -20.78 -9.93
N LEU A 299 9.69 -21.20 -8.85
CA LEU A 299 11.14 -21.42 -8.82
C LEU A 299 11.59 -22.65 -9.64
N HIS A 300 10.76 -23.70 -9.76
CA HIS A 300 11.12 -24.91 -10.50
C HIS A 300 10.96 -24.78 -12.03
N ASN A 301 10.09 -23.89 -12.51
CA ASN A 301 9.87 -23.69 -13.93
C ASN A 301 10.80 -22.60 -14.48
N ASN A 302 12.10 -22.88 -14.62
CA ASN A 302 13.09 -21.95 -15.20
C ASN A 302 13.17 -21.98 -16.74
N ASN A 303 12.23 -22.64 -17.43
CA ASN A 303 12.19 -22.63 -18.89
C ASN A 303 11.56 -21.34 -19.41
N SER A 304 12.47 -20.43 -19.81
CA SER A 304 12.35 -19.25 -20.67
C SER A 304 10.95 -18.88 -21.21
N VAL A 305 10.62 -17.59 -21.00
CA VAL A 305 9.70 -16.70 -21.74
C VAL A 305 8.44 -16.18 -20.98
N ASN A 306 7.98 -16.75 -19.85
CA ASN A 306 6.73 -16.22 -19.21
C ASN A 306 6.59 -16.23 -17.67
N LEU A 307 7.62 -16.53 -16.88
CA LEU A 307 7.42 -17.01 -15.49
C LEU A 307 7.38 -16.00 -14.34
N THR A 308 7.59 -14.70 -14.57
CA THR A 308 7.29 -13.67 -13.57
C THR A 308 5.82 -13.21 -13.59
N LYS A 309 4.95 -13.82 -14.39
CA LYS A 309 3.60 -13.29 -14.68
C LYS A 309 2.57 -13.34 -13.54
N GLY A 310 2.90 -13.81 -12.33
CA GLY A 310 1.92 -13.89 -11.23
C GLY A 310 2.42 -13.50 -9.83
N ILE A 311 3.71 -13.67 -9.55
CA ILE A 311 4.27 -13.38 -8.22
C ILE A 311 5.00 -12.04 -8.24
N THR A 312 4.42 -11.05 -7.58
CA THR A 312 5.02 -9.73 -7.48
C THR A 312 5.56 -9.48 -6.06
N PRO A 313 6.65 -8.70 -5.91
CA PRO A 313 7.15 -8.25 -4.61
C PRO A 313 6.09 -7.66 -3.69
N LYS A 314 5.08 -6.99 -4.27
CA LYS A 314 3.94 -6.41 -3.53
C LYS A 314 3.19 -7.49 -2.75
N HIS A 315 2.84 -8.61 -3.39
CA HIS A 315 2.09 -9.69 -2.76
C HIS A 315 2.97 -10.53 -1.82
N VAL A 316 4.24 -10.79 -2.19
CA VAL A 316 5.17 -11.52 -1.30
C VAL A 316 5.41 -10.79 0.02
N LYS A 317 5.53 -9.45 -0.03
CA LYS A 317 5.59 -8.61 1.16
C LYS A 317 4.34 -8.75 2.05
N VAL A 318 3.14 -8.74 1.44
CA VAL A 318 1.87 -8.90 2.19
C VAL A 318 1.82 -10.27 2.86
N LEU A 319 2.18 -11.34 2.14
CA LEU A 319 2.29 -12.68 2.71
C LEU A 319 3.20 -12.68 3.94
N LEU A 320 4.39 -12.07 3.84
CA LEU A 320 5.38 -12.05 4.91
C LEU A 320 4.91 -11.28 6.15
N ARG A 321 4.26 -10.12 5.96
CA ARG A 321 3.65 -9.37 7.05
C ARG A 321 2.63 -10.22 7.81
N ASN A 322 1.81 -10.97 7.08
CA ASN A 322 0.79 -11.84 7.68
C ASN A 322 1.38 -13.08 8.35
N MET A 323 2.50 -13.60 7.85
CA MET A 323 3.26 -14.64 8.56
C MET A 323 3.74 -14.14 9.92
N VAL A 324 4.32 -12.94 9.99
CA VAL A 324 4.75 -12.34 11.26
C VAL A 324 3.55 -12.10 12.19
N ALA A 325 2.45 -11.57 11.66
CA ALA A 325 1.24 -11.27 12.45
C ALA A 325 0.61 -12.53 13.09
N LEU A 326 0.71 -13.68 12.43
CA LEU A 326 0.18 -14.97 12.93
C LEU A 326 1.25 -15.87 13.56
N ASN A 327 2.49 -15.37 13.74
CA ASN A 327 3.64 -16.19 14.13
C ASN A 327 3.74 -17.50 13.31
N TRP A 328 3.49 -17.41 12.00
CA TRP A 328 3.48 -18.54 11.08
C TRP A 328 4.91 -18.95 10.71
N ASN A 329 5.55 -19.73 11.57
CA ASN A 329 6.90 -20.21 11.37
C ASN A 329 6.94 -21.49 10.49
N ASP A 330 6.86 -21.31 9.17
CA ASP A 330 7.12 -22.37 8.17
C ASP A 330 8.50 -22.12 7.51
N PRO A 331 9.55 -22.86 7.90
CA PRO A 331 10.90 -22.67 7.36
C PRO A 331 11.01 -22.81 5.84
N GLU A 332 10.24 -23.72 5.23
CA GLU A 332 10.25 -23.92 3.77
C GLU A 332 9.65 -22.68 3.08
N LEU A 333 8.52 -22.18 3.59
CA LEU A 333 7.90 -20.96 3.06
C LEU A 333 8.83 -19.75 3.18
N ILE A 334 9.49 -19.59 4.32
CA ILE A 334 10.42 -18.48 4.53
C ILE A 334 11.60 -18.57 3.54
N GLN A 335 12.17 -19.75 3.34
CA GLN A 335 13.23 -19.95 2.36
C GLN A 335 12.79 -19.61 0.92
N LEU A 336 11.56 -19.96 0.54
CA LEU A 336 10.99 -19.62 -0.76
C LEU A 336 10.82 -18.09 -0.92
N VAL A 337 10.35 -17.41 0.12
CA VAL A 337 10.25 -15.93 0.16
C VAL A 337 11.62 -15.28 0.02
N LEU A 338 12.62 -15.76 0.76
CA LEU A 338 14.00 -15.27 0.68
C LEU A 338 14.62 -15.49 -0.70
N SER A 339 14.35 -16.65 -1.32
CA SER A 339 14.80 -16.96 -2.67
C SER A 339 14.18 -16.01 -3.70
N ASN A 340 12.86 -15.79 -3.62
CA ASN A 340 12.18 -14.81 -4.47
C ASN A 340 12.71 -13.39 -4.27
N TYR A 341 12.97 -12.98 -3.02
CA TYR A 341 13.59 -11.69 -2.74
C TYR A 341 14.97 -11.56 -3.38
N ASN A 342 15.80 -12.59 -3.29
CA ASN A 342 17.16 -12.59 -3.83
C ASN A 342 17.20 -12.34 -5.35
N GLU A 343 16.17 -12.77 -6.07
CA GLU A 343 15.98 -12.56 -7.51
C GLU A 343 15.32 -11.22 -7.84
N THR A 344 14.39 -10.76 -6.99
CA THR A 344 13.53 -9.60 -7.28
C THR A 344 13.85 -8.34 -6.48
N TYR A 345 14.87 -8.35 -5.62
CA TYR A 345 15.18 -7.30 -4.62
C TYR A 345 15.12 -5.85 -5.14
N THR A 346 15.48 -5.61 -6.41
CA THR A 346 15.46 -4.26 -7.02
C THR A 346 14.06 -3.71 -7.28
N GLN A 347 13.03 -4.56 -7.27
CA GLN A 347 11.63 -4.22 -7.51
C GLN A 347 10.86 -3.97 -6.20
N TRP A 348 11.48 -4.21 -5.05
CA TRP A 348 10.83 -4.07 -3.75
C TRP A 348 10.76 -2.60 -3.30
N SER A 349 9.59 -2.19 -2.82
CA SER A 349 9.40 -0.89 -2.16
C SER A 349 10.23 -0.78 -0.87
N LEU A 350 10.45 0.45 -0.37
CA LEU A 350 11.10 0.68 0.94
C LEU A 350 10.42 -0.12 2.06
N GLN A 351 9.11 0.01 2.23
CA GLN A 351 8.36 -0.78 3.22
C GLN A 351 8.52 -2.28 3.01
N GLY A 352 8.61 -2.76 1.76
CA GLY A 352 8.86 -4.19 1.51
C GLY A 352 10.22 -4.65 2.01
N ASN A 353 11.26 -3.82 1.85
CA ASN A 353 12.57 -4.10 2.41
C ASN A 353 12.54 -4.09 3.95
N VAL A 354 11.79 -3.18 4.57
CA VAL A 354 11.61 -3.18 6.03
C VAL A 354 10.89 -4.44 6.51
N ASP A 355 9.79 -4.83 5.86
CA ASP A 355 9.01 -6.01 6.23
C ASP A 355 9.84 -7.30 6.14
N ILE A 356 10.70 -7.43 5.12
CA ILE A 356 11.56 -8.62 5.01
C ILE A 356 12.65 -8.69 6.07
N LEU A 357 13.27 -7.56 6.42
CA LEU A 357 14.24 -7.53 7.50
C LEU A 357 13.56 -7.83 8.85
N ARG A 358 12.36 -7.25 9.07
CA ARG A 358 11.55 -7.49 10.27
C ARG A 358 11.23 -8.98 10.42
N ALA A 359 10.80 -9.64 9.35
CA ALA A 359 10.50 -11.07 9.39
C ALA A 359 11.75 -11.93 9.62
N VAL A 360 12.87 -11.59 9.00
CA VAL A 360 14.16 -12.28 9.20
C VAL A 360 14.60 -12.22 10.67
N VAL A 361 14.52 -11.04 11.28
CA VAL A 361 14.82 -10.86 12.71
C VAL A 361 13.81 -11.60 13.58
N TYR A 362 12.51 -11.48 13.30
CA TYR A 362 11.44 -12.10 14.07
C TYR A 362 11.54 -13.64 14.10
N PHE A 363 11.76 -14.27 12.95
CA PHE A 363 11.90 -15.72 12.86
C PHE A 363 13.32 -16.22 13.17
N GLY A 364 14.29 -15.32 13.38
CA GLY A 364 15.68 -15.67 13.70
C GLY A 364 16.45 -16.31 12.53
N ILE A 365 16.11 -16.00 11.28
CA ILE A 365 16.66 -16.66 10.08
C ILE A 365 17.82 -15.83 9.52
N TYR A 366 18.92 -15.78 10.28
CA TYR A 366 20.10 -14.99 9.94
C TYR A 366 20.93 -15.61 8.80
N THR A 367 20.90 -16.93 8.67
CA THR A 367 21.67 -17.64 7.64
C THR A 367 20.91 -17.63 6.31
N GLY A 368 21.44 -16.91 5.32
CA GLY A 368 20.91 -16.90 3.95
C GLY A 368 20.17 -15.63 3.52
N PHE A 369 19.95 -14.67 4.43
CA PHE A 369 19.40 -13.37 4.04
C PHE A 369 20.45 -12.55 3.26
N PRO A 370 20.16 -12.08 2.04
CA PRO A 370 21.13 -11.36 1.22
C PRO A 370 21.27 -9.89 1.67
N ILE A 371 21.81 -9.68 2.88
CA ILE A 371 21.93 -8.37 3.54
C ILE A 371 22.60 -7.33 2.63
N GLU A 372 23.60 -7.71 1.84
CA GLU A 372 24.28 -6.81 0.89
C GLU A 372 23.37 -6.30 -0.23
N LYS A 373 22.51 -7.17 -0.78
CA LYS A 373 21.53 -6.77 -1.78
C LYS A 373 20.45 -5.88 -1.16
N TRP A 374 20.02 -6.22 0.05
CA TRP A 374 19.05 -5.44 0.80
C TRP A 374 19.56 -4.02 1.10
N MET A 375 20.81 -3.89 1.56
CA MET A 375 21.45 -2.59 1.81
C MET A 375 21.50 -1.73 0.54
N LYS A 376 21.87 -2.32 -0.61
CA LYS A 376 21.84 -1.61 -1.90
C LYS A 376 20.47 -1.06 -2.25
N CYS A 377 19.39 -1.75 -1.90
CA CYS A 377 18.03 -1.27 -2.14
C CYS A 377 17.63 -0.17 -1.17
N VAL A 378 17.88 -0.34 0.12
CA VAL A 378 17.54 0.64 1.16
C VAL A 378 18.30 1.95 0.96
N ASN A 379 19.58 1.89 0.59
CA ASN A 379 20.39 3.08 0.32
C ASN A 379 19.84 3.95 -0.83
N LYS A 380 19.15 3.36 -1.82
CA LYS A 380 18.48 4.14 -2.89
C LYS A 380 17.36 5.03 -2.34
N PHE A 381 16.75 4.66 -1.22
CA PHE A 381 15.66 5.39 -0.59
C PHE A 381 16.13 6.39 0.47
N SER A 382 17.44 6.44 0.79
CA SER A 382 18.01 7.28 1.86
C SER A 382 17.54 8.74 1.83
N LYS A 383 17.36 9.32 0.63
CA LYS A 383 16.93 10.71 0.44
C LYS A 383 15.45 10.98 0.75
N ILE A 384 14.62 9.95 0.83
CA ILE A 384 13.15 10.07 1.00
C ILE A 384 12.63 9.36 2.25
N MET A 385 13.51 8.81 3.08
CA MET A 385 13.09 8.14 4.31
C MET A 385 12.59 9.14 5.34
N THR A 386 11.44 8.84 5.92
CA THR A 386 10.93 9.58 7.09
C THR A 386 11.69 9.13 8.35
N PRO A 387 11.76 10.00 9.37
CA PRO A 387 12.25 9.65 10.71
C PRO A 387 11.84 8.26 11.21
N GLY A 388 10.55 7.92 11.16
CA GLY A 388 10.06 6.63 11.65
C GLY A 388 10.66 5.41 10.95
N TYR A 389 10.89 5.47 9.64
CA TYR A 389 11.55 4.38 8.91
C TYR A 389 13.02 4.27 9.26
N LEU A 390 13.67 5.41 9.51
CA LEU A 390 15.07 5.43 9.90
C LEU A 390 15.26 4.73 11.25
N ASN A 391 14.43 5.07 12.25
CA ASN A 391 14.46 4.44 13.57
C ASN A 391 14.24 2.93 13.48
N GLU A 392 13.22 2.51 12.72
CA GLU A 392 12.89 1.09 12.57
C GLU A 392 14.02 0.31 11.92
N ILE A 393 14.58 0.81 10.81
CA ILE A 393 15.67 0.14 10.11
C ILE A 393 16.91 0.04 11.01
N PHE A 394 17.25 1.10 11.75
CA PHE A 394 18.38 1.11 12.66
C PHE A 394 18.28 0.00 13.71
N ILE A 395 17.13 -0.09 14.40
CA ILE A 395 16.88 -1.11 15.42
C ILE A 395 16.94 -2.52 14.81
N LEU A 396 16.29 -2.74 13.66
CA LEU A 396 16.29 -4.05 13.01
C LEU A 396 17.69 -4.48 12.56
N LEU A 397 18.52 -3.57 12.06
CA LEU A 397 19.90 -3.87 11.67
C LEU A 397 20.80 -4.17 12.87
N ALA A 398 20.57 -3.47 14.00
CA ALA A 398 21.26 -3.76 15.24
C ALA A 398 20.89 -5.16 15.74
N MET A 399 19.60 -5.52 15.75
CA MET A 399 19.14 -6.87 16.12
C MET A 399 19.67 -7.96 15.18
N TYR A 400 19.77 -7.68 13.88
CA TYR A 400 20.36 -8.60 12.90
C TYR A 400 21.91 -8.68 13.00
N ASN A 401 22.53 -7.81 13.81
CA ASN A 401 23.98 -7.71 13.95
C ASN A 401 24.74 -7.48 12.62
N SER A 402 24.23 -6.61 11.74
CA SER A 402 24.93 -6.24 10.49
C SER A 402 25.05 -4.74 10.25
N ILE A 403 24.85 -3.93 11.28
CA ILE A 403 24.93 -2.48 11.12
C ILE A 403 26.32 -2.03 10.63
N HIS A 404 27.38 -2.73 11.04
CA HIS A 404 28.77 -2.40 10.68
C HIS A 404 29.03 -2.47 9.17
N LYS A 405 28.13 -3.08 8.40
CA LYS A 405 28.16 -3.12 6.93
C LYS A 405 27.51 -1.89 6.29
N CYS A 406 26.97 -0.98 7.10
CA CYS A 406 26.23 0.22 6.71
C CYS A 406 26.89 1.52 7.22
N GLU A 407 28.21 1.65 7.14
CA GLU A 407 28.99 2.75 7.76
C GLU A 407 28.41 4.15 7.42
N ASP A 408 28.19 4.43 6.13
CA ASP A 408 27.58 5.69 5.66
C ASP A 408 26.17 5.92 6.23
N PHE A 409 25.43 4.85 6.49
CA PHE A 409 24.06 4.90 6.99
C PHE A 409 24.03 5.14 8.51
N ILE A 410 24.98 4.58 9.27
CA ILE A 410 25.13 4.87 10.70
C ILE A 410 25.50 6.33 10.89
N ASP A 411 26.47 6.84 10.11
CA ASP A 411 26.82 8.25 10.17
C ASP A 411 25.63 9.13 9.79
N PHE A 412 24.92 8.80 8.72
CA PHE A 412 23.67 9.50 8.36
C PHE A 412 22.63 9.49 9.49
N PHE A 413 22.42 8.35 10.14
CA PHE A 413 21.48 8.20 11.25
C PHE A 413 21.79 9.14 12.40
N ILE A 414 23.04 9.13 12.87
CA ILE A 414 23.50 9.99 13.96
C ILE A 414 23.44 11.47 13.55
N GLN A 415 23.76 11.78 12.29
CA GLN A 415 23.78 13.16 11.82
C GLN A 415 22.39 13.76 11.60
N SER A 416 21.39 12.94 11.25
CA SER A 416 20.10 13.44 10.77
C SER A 416 19.29 14.22 11.81
N HIS A 417 19.54 14.08 13.13
CA HIS A 417 18.66 14.58 14.21
C HIS A 417 17.19 14.12 14.09
N LEU A 418 16.92 13.16 13.20
CA LEU A 418 15.58 12.65 12.93
C LEU A 418 15.25 11.44 13.80
N ILE A 419 16.23 10.88 14.51
CA ILE A 419 16.07 9.72 15.39
C ILE A 419 15.96 10.24 16.82
N GLY A 420 14.97 9.74 17.56
CA GLY A 420 14.83 10.07 18.98
C GLY A 420 16.03 9.57 19.79
N GLU A 421 16.33 10.25 20.89
CA GLU A 421 17.46 9.90 21.75
C GLU A 421 17.32 8.48 22.31
N ASP A 422 16.10 8.04 22.62
CA ASP A 422 15.81 6.70 23.13
C ASP A 422 16.08 5.59 22.10
N GLU A 423 15.69 5.78 20.83
CA GLU A 423 15.94 4.80 19.77
C GLU A 423 17.41 4.75 19.34
N LEU A 424 18.09 5.90 19.33
CA LEU A 424 19.55 5.94 19.20
C LEU A 424 20.17 5.13 20.34
N MET A 425 19.77 5.40 21.57
CA MET A 425 20.27 4.69 22.74
C MET A 425 20.06 3.17 22.63
N ILE A 426 18.86 2.71 22.32
CA ILE A 426 18.54 1.27 22.21
C ILE A 426 19.36 0.60 21.12
N GLY A 427 19.43 1.17 19.92
CA GLY A 427 20.18 0.53 18.84
C GLY A 427 21.69 0.55 19.12
N PHE A 428 22.24 1.62 19.71
CA PHE A 428 23.64 1.60 20.15
C PHE A 428 23.88 0.60 21.28
N LEU A 429 22.98 0.48 22.26
CA LEU A 429 23.10 -0.55 23.29
C LEU A 429 23.21 -1.95 22.67
N ILE A 430 22.37 -2.27 21.68
CA ILE A 430 22.42 -3.56 20.97
C ILE A 430 23.79 -3.74 20.29
N LEU A 431 24.33 -2.69 19.65
CA LEU A 431 25.62 -2.74 18.95
C LEU A 431 26.83 -2.89 19.86
N LEU A 432 26.84 -2.20 21.00
CA LEU A 432 27.93 -2.29 21.97
C LEU A 432 28.01 -3.70 22.58
N HIS A 433 26.90 -4.42 22.61
CA HIS A 433 26.85 -5.80 23.08
C HIS A 433 27.24 -6.82 22.00
N THR A 434 27.23 -6.45 20.72
CA THR A 434 27.51 -7.39 19.62
C THR A 434 28.88 -7.21 18.97
N GLU A 435 29.42 -5.99 18.84
CA GLU A 435 30.77 -5.77 18.27
C GLU A 435 31.34 -4.36 18.58
N GLU A 436 32.33 -4.27 19.49
CA GLU A 436 32.99 -2.99 19.89
C GLU A 436 33.61 -2.19 18.71
N SER A 437 33.97 -2.86 17.62
CA SER A 437 34.73 -2.27 16.51
C SER A 437 33.91 -1.32 15.62
N ALA A 438 32.59 -1.36 15.69
CA ALA A 438 31.70 -0.57 14.83
C ALA A 438 31.81 0.95 15.09
N LEU A 439 32.09 1.36 16.33
CA LEU A 439 32.26 2.77 16.70
C LEU A 439 33.50 3.42 16.08
N ASN A 440 34.52 2.62 15.74
CA ASN A 440 35.78 3.12 15.17
C ASN A 440 35.63 3.67 13.74
N LYS A 441 34.49 3.40 13.09
CA LYS A 441 34.22 3.76 11.70
C LYS A 441 33.37 5.03 11.56
N LEU A 442 32.92 5.59 12.68
CA LEU A 442 32.08 6.80 12.69
C LEU A 442 32.89 8.08 12.42
N SER A 443 32.22 9.05 11.81
CA SER A 443 32.75 10.41 11.67
C SER A 443 32.91 11.09 13.03
N LEU A 444 33.82 12.08 13.06
CA LEU A 444 34.08 12.90 14.24
C LEU A 444 32.81 13.58 14.77
N GLU A 445 31.97 14.11 13.87
CA GLU A 445 30.72 14.77 14.23
C GLU A 445 29.70 13.80 14.82
N SER A 446 29.69 12.55 14.36
CA SER A 446 28.77 11.53 14.86
C SER A 446 29.15 11.11 16.29
N LEU A 447 30.44 10.90 16.53
CA LEU A 447 30.97 10.62 17.86
C LEU A 447 30.67 11.76 18.86
N LYS A 448 30.76 13.03 18.42
CA LYS A 448 30.39 14.19 19.25
C LYS A 448 28.92 14.21 19.62
N LYS A 449 28.03 13.90 18.68
CA LYS A 449 26.58 13.82 18.94
C LYS A 449 26.24 12.69 19.90
N LEU A 450 26.84 11.52 19.72
CA LEU A 450 26.67 10.37 20.63
C LEU A 450 27.09 10.69 22.06
N ASN A 451 28.18 11.43 22.25
CA ASN A 451 28.65 11.85 23.57
C ASN A 451 27.72 12.87 24.27
N GLY A 452 26.81 13.51 23.52
CA GLY A 452 25.81 14.41 24.06
C GLY A 452 24.54 13.71 24.56
N LEU A 453 24.36 12.42 24.27
CA LEU A 453 23.21 11.64 24.71
C LEU A 453 23.38 11.22 26.17
N ASP A 454 22.36 11.46 26.99
CA ASP A 454 22.40 11.19 28.41
C ASP A 454 21.98 9.73 28.70
N PHE A 455 22.94 8.81 28.60
CA PHE A 455 22.76 7.37 28.81
C PHE A 455 22.54 6.99 30.31
N ARG A 456 21.72 7.75 31.07
CA ARG A 456 21.56 7.75 32.55
C ARG A 456 21.44 6.41 33.29
N LEU A 457 21.37 5.27 32.60
CA LEU A 457 21.38 3.92 33.18
C LEU A 457 22.69 3.14 33.02
N PHE A 458 23.68 3.69 32.31
CA PHE A 458 25.00 3.09 32.17
C PHE A 458 26.07 4.16 32.34
N SER A 459 26.79 4.12 33.47
CA SER A 459 28.11 4.74 33.58
C SER A 459 28.90 4.40 32.31
N PRO A 460 29.47 5.39 31.61
CA PRO A 460 30.00 5.17 30.28
C PRO A 460 31.19 4.24 30.41
N ASN A 461 31.00 3.00 29.98
CA ASN A 461 32.11 2.25 29.47
C ASN A 461 32.52 2.90 28.16
N LEU A 462 33.25 4.02 28.29
CA LEU A 462 34.33 4.46 27.41
C LEU A 462 35.46 3.41 27.32
N TYR A 463 35.12 2.12 27.44
CA TYR A 463 35.96 0.97 27.16
C TYR A 463 36.00 0.68 25.66
N ILE A 464 35.07 1.23 24.88
CA ILE A 464 34.87 0.90 23.47
C ILE A 464 35.65 1.87 22.59
N LEU A 465 36.95 1.96 22.80
CA LEU A 465 37.85 2.70 21.93
C LEU A 465 39.14 1.90 21.80
N SER A 466 39.19 1.03 20.80
CA SER A 466 40.43 0.34 20.48
C SER A 466 41.49 1.38 20.10
N LYS A 467 42.76 1.11 20.42
CA LYS A 467 43.93 1.96 20.15
C LYS A 467 44.09 2.40 18.69
N ASP A 468 43.31 1.85 17.76
CA ASP A 468 43.48 1.98 16.33
C ASP A 468 42.51 2.97 15.66
N SER A 469 41.65 3.66 16.42
CA SER A 469 40.71 4.62 15.84
C SER A 469 41.34 5.99 15.56
N LYS A 470 41.48 6.33 14.27
CA LYS A 470 42.06 7.60 13.77
C LYS A 470 41.30 8.86 14.19
N ASN A 471 39.99 8.77 14.43
CA ASN A 471 39.14 9.92 14.71
C ASN A 471 38.94 10.15 16.22
N VAL A 472 39.11 9.11 17.03
CA VAL A 472 38.85 9.14 18.48
C VAL A 472 39.83 10.01 19.23
N GLY A 473 41.11 9.98 18.87
CA GLY A 473 42.11 10.88 19.46
C GLY A 473 41.76 12.35 19.29
N LYS A 474 41.17 12.72 18.14
CA LYS A 474 40.70 14.09 17.88
C LYS A 474 39.46 14.46 18.69
N VAL A 475 38.50 13.55 18.85
CA VAL A 475 37.29 13.79 19.69
C VAL A 475 37.69 13.98 21.14
N VAL A 476 38.54 13.11 21.68
CA VAL A 476 39.03 13.19 23.06
C VAL A 476 39.79 14.49 23.28
N GLN A 477 40.64 14.90 22.34
CA GLN A 477 41.42 16.14 22.42
C GLN A 477 40.54 17.40 22.33
N GLU A 478 39.55 17.45 21.43
CA GLU A 478 38.63 18.59 21.32
C GLU A 478 37.61 18.68 22.48
N LEU A 479 37.24 17.54 23.09
CA LEU A 479 36.41 17.53 24.29
C LEU A 479 37.21 17.96 25.53
N TYR A 480 38.51 17.64 25.58
CA TYR A 480 39.43 18.09 26.63
C TYR A 480 39.53 19.62 26.71
N ASP A 481 39.40 20.29 25.57
CA ASP A 481 39.45 21.76 25.47
C ASP A 481 38.15 22.46 25.89
N LYS A 482 37.10 21.71 26.28
CA LYS A 482 35.83 22.27 26.79
C LYS A 482 35.68 22.05 28.30
N PHE A 483 35.19 23.09 28.99
CA PHE A 483 34.99 23.14 30.46
C PHE A 483 34.01 22.09 31.04
N THR A 484 33.37 21.26 30.22
CA THR A 484 32.41 20.21 30.62
C THR A 484 33.05 18.84 30.84
N PHE A 485 34.38 18.72 30.78
CA PHE A 485 35.11 17.45 30.94
C PHE A 485 34.98 16.79 32.33
N SER A 486 34.44 17.50 33.33
CA SER A 486 34.32 17.02 34.72
C SER A 486 33.29 15.90 34.95
N HIS A 487 32.55 15.46 33.92
CA HIS A 487 31.51 14.44 34.04
C HIS A 487 31.81 13.12 33.31
N LEU A 488 32.97 12.99 32.69
CA LEU A 488 33.41 11.77 32.04
C LEU A 488 34.17 10.88 33.04
N ASN A 489 33.52 9.80 33.47
CA ASN A 489 34.11 8.80 34.36
C ASN A 489 35.08 7.91 33.56
N LEU A 490 36.24 8.46 33.18
CA LEU A 490 37.29 7.76 32.44
C LEU A 490 38.14 6.93 33.42
N ASN A 491 38.32 5.65 33.13
CA ASN A 491 39.28 4.82 33.85
C ASN A 491 40.71 5.33 33.56
N LEU A 492 41.34 5.88 34.60
CA LEU A 492 42.67 6.52 34.59
C LEU A 492 43.75 5.68 33.87
N VAL A 493 43.63 4.35 33.91
CA VAL A 493 44.62 3.41 33.37
C VAL A 493 44.71 3.43 31.84
N ASN A 494 43.59 3.65 31.14
CA ASN A 494 43.57 3.73 29.67
C ASN A 494 43.89 5.14 29.17
N PHE A 495 43.47 6.17 29.93
CA PHE A 495 43.83 7.56 29.67
C PHE A 495 45.36 7.77 29.74
N CYS A 496 46.01 7.24 30.79
CA CYS A 496 47.47 7.29 30.91
C CYS A 496 48.19 6.55 29.76
N LYS A 497 47.64 5.45 29.23
CA LYS A 497 48.23 4.74 28.08
C LYS A 497 48.07 5.48 26.74
N PHE A 498 47.13 6.43 26.65
CA PHE A 498 46.89 7.24 25.45
C PHE A 498 47.69 8.54 25.47
N VAL A 499 47.83 9.18 26.63
CA VAL A 499 48.61 10.43 26.81
C VAL A 499 50.13 10.19 26.81
N LEU A 500 50.57 8.98 27.17
CA LEU A 500 52.00 8.61 27.23
C LEU A 500 52.55 8.03 25.90
N LYS A 501 51.83 8.22 24.79
CA LYS A 501 52.27 7.94 23.42
C LYS A 501 52.10 9.21 22.59
#